data_AF-A4FKL0-F1
#
_entry.id   AF-A4FKL0-F1
#
_cell.length_a   1.000
_cell.length_b   1.000
_cell.length_c   1.000
_cell.angle_alpha   90.00
_cell.angle_beta   90.00
_cell.angle_gamma   90.00
#
_symmetry.space_group_name_H-M   'P 1'
#
loop_
_entity.id
_entity.type
_entity.pdbx_description
1 polymer ?
#
loop_
_entity_poly.entity_id
_entity_poly.type
_entity_poly.pdbx_seq_one_letter_code
_entity_poly.pdbx_strand_id
1 'polypeptide(L)'
;MAATEEGPQAAGIRLARIVAEVFAPAVLVCAVTVAIALASSPDLPAGLLWALVSAGFCSGIPIWFLARGARAGRWDTHHVRDREDRILPLTVAVGSVLLGLVILVFGGAPGALVSLVTTMLVCLTAATVVTKWWKISMHAAIAAGTVAITALTFGLWWWLATSVVTLVGWSRVVTGDHTPAQAIGGAVLGTALGGGLYAVLL
;
A
#
# COMPACT_ATOMS: atom_id res chain seq x y z
N MET A 1 3.15 -30.70 -30.20
CA MET A 1 3.04 -29.79 -29.04
C MET A 1 4.45 -29.37 -28.64
N ALA A 2 4.91 -28.20 -29.11
CA ALA A 2 6.20 -27.66 -28.70
C ALA A 2 6.01 -26.98 -27.34
N ALA A 3 6.65 -27.50 -26.30
CA ALA A 3 6.83 -26.77 -25.06
C ALA A 3 7.65 -25.53 -25.40
N THR A 4 7.06 -24.34 -25.26
CA THR A 4 7.79 -23.09 -25.38
C THR A 4 8.81 -23.06 -24.24
N GLU A 5 10.10 -23.23 -24.56
CA GLU A 5 11.18 -22.92 -23.64
C GLU A 5 11.10 -21.42 -23.32
N GLU A 6 10.39 -21.06 -22.24
CA GLU A 6 10.40 -19.69 -21.72
C GLU A 6 11.85 -19.40 -21.28
N GLY A 7 12.55 -18.57 -22.05
CA GLY A 7 13.93 -18.18 -21.72
C GLY A 7 14.01 -17.57 -20.31
N PRO A 8 15.18 -17.62 -19.63
CA PRO A 8 15.34 -17.15 -18.25
C PRO A 8 14.83 -15.72 -17.99
N GLN A 9 14.87 -14.84 -19.01
CA GLN A 9 14.32 -13.49 -18.95
C GLN A 9 12.79 -13.46 -18.86
N ALA A 10 12.09 -14.34 -19.57
CA ALA A 10 10.63 -14.44 -19.51
C ALA A 10 10.17 -14.95 -18.15
N ALA A 11 10.88 -15.94 -17.58
CA ALA A 11 10.63 -16.44 -16.23
C ALA A 11 10.86 -15.35 -15.16
N GLY A 12 11.94 -14.57 -15.29
CA GLY A 12 12.23 -13.45 -14.38
C GLY A 12 11.17 -12.35 -14.40
N ILE A 13 10.66 -12.00 -15.58
CA ILE A 13 9.57 -11.02 -15.73
C ILE A 13 8.26 -11.56 -15.15
N ARG A 14 7.94 -12.84 -15.36
CA ARG A 14 6.76 -13.49 -14.77
C ARG A 14 6.81 -13.46 -13.25
N LEU A 15 7.96 -13.80 -12.66
CA LEU A 15 8.17 -13.72 -11.21
C LEU A 15 8.01 -12.28 -10.70
N ALA A 16 8.59 -11.30 -11.39
CA ALA A 16 8.45 -9.89 -11.03
C ALA A 16 6.98 -9.45 -11.01
N ARG A 17 6.15 -9.91 -11.95
CA ARG A 17 4.69 -9.62 -11.95
C ARG A 17 3.97 -10.26 -10.76
N ILE A 18 4.28 -11.52 -10.45
CA ILE A 18 3.68 -12.20 -9.27
C ILE A 18 4.02 -11.44 -7.99
N VAL A 19 5.30 -11.06 -7.81
CA VAL A 19 5.73 -10.24 -6.67
C VAL A 19 4.94 -8.93 -6.59
N ALA A 20 4.70 -8.29 -7.73
CA ALA A 20 3.95 -7.04 -7.80
C ALA A 20 2.50 -7.17 -7.32
N GLU A 21 1.85 -8.27 -7.71
CA GLU A 21 0.44 -8.52 -7.40
C GLU A 21 0.29 -8.97 -5.94
N VAL A 22 1.14 -9.89 -5.48
CA VAL A 22 1.13 -10.38 -4.09
C VAL A 22 1.42 -9.27 -3.10
N PHE A 23 2.40 -8.42 -3.40
CA PHE A 23 2.76 -7.27 -2.57
C PHE A 23 2.21 -5.96 -3.12
N ALA A 24 1.07 -6.04 -3.81
CA ALA A 24 0.39 -4.85 -4.27
C ALA A 24 0.02 -3.97 -3.06
N PRO A 25 0.10 -2.63 -3.19
CA PRO A 25 -0.29 -1.66 -2.18
C PRO A 25 -1.53 -2.05 -1.38
N ALA A 26 -2.56 -2.48 -2.09
CA ALA A 26 -3.86 -2.74 -1.51
C ALA A 26 -3.89 -4.03 -0.66
N VAL A 27 -3.10 -5.04 -1.05
CA VAL A 27 -2.92 -6.27 -0.26
C VAL A 27 -2.19 -5.95 1.05
N LEU A 28 -1.09 -5.21 0.96
CA LEU A 28 -0.31 -4.80 2.14
C LEU A 28 -1.11 -3.92 3.10
N VAL A 29 -1.85 -2.95 2.57
CA VAL A 29 -2.75 -2.10 3.36
C VAL A 29 -3.84 -2.92 4.05
N CYS A 30 -4.47 -3.85 3.33
CA CYS A 30 -5.47 -4.75 3.92
C CYS A 30 -4.85 -5.59 5.05
N ALA A 31 -3.69 -6.21 4.80
CA ALA A 31 -3.03 -7.05 5.78
C ALA A 31 -2.64 -6.29 7.06
N VAL A 32 -2.02 -5.11 6.93
CA VAL A 32 -1.57 -4.33 8.10
C VAL A 32 -2.72 -3.73 8.90
N THR A 33 -3.79 -3.28 8.23
CA THR A 33 -4.98 -2.75 8.92
C THR A 33 -5.72 -3.85 9.69
N VAL A 34 -5.89 -5.04 9.09
CA VAL A 34 -6.46 -6.20 9.77
C VAL A 34 -5.59 -6.63 10.96
N ALA A 35 -4.27 -6.74 10.78
CA ALA A 35 -3.35 -7.16 11.83
C ALA A 35 -3.38 -6.22 13.03
N ILE A 36 -3.28 -4.91 12.80
CA ILE A 36 -3.31 -3.91 13.87
C ILE A 36 -4.68 -3.84 14.54
N ALA A 37 -5.77 -3.91 13.77
CA ALA A 37 -7.12 -3.91 14.35
C ALA A 37 -7.34 -5.11 15.29
N LEU A 38 -6.96 -6.33 14.87
CA LEU A 38 -7.10 -7.53 15.68
C LEU A 38 -6.19 -7.53 16.92
N ALA A 39 -4.99 -6.97 16.80
CA ALA A 39 -4.01 -6.96 17.89
C ALA A 39 -4.25 -5.87 18.94
N SER A 40 -4.87 -4.75 18.56
CA SER A 40 -5.07 -3.60 19.45
C SER A 40 -6.48 -3.50 20.03
N SER A 41 -7.42 -4.33 19.57
CA SER A 41 -8.80 -4.32 20.06
C SER A 41 -8.95 -5.12 21.37
N PRO A 42 -9.90 -4.75 22.23
CA PRO A 42 -10.11 -5.41 23.52
C PRO A 42 -10.57 -6.87 23.39
N ASP A 43 -11.29 -7.19 22.31
CA ASP A 43 -11.80 -8.52 22.02
C ASP A 43 -11.86 -8.78 20.50
N LEU A 44 -12.08 -10.05 20.14
CA LEU A 44 -12.13 -10.48 18.75
C LEU A 44 -13.29 -9.85 17.95
N PRO A 45 -14.53 -9.75 18.46
CA PRO A 45 -15.61 -9.05 17.76
C PRO A 45 -15.27 -7.59 17.42
N ALA A 46 -14.73 -6.82 18.37
CA ALA A 46 -14.28 -5.46 18.12
C ALA A 46 -13.14 -5.43 17.10
N GLY A 47 -12.18 -6.34 17.22
CA GLY A 47 -11.08 -6.49 16.27
C GLY A 47 -11.56 -6.76 14.85
N LEU A 48 -12.51 -7.66 14.66
CA LEU A 48 -13.10 -8.00 13.36
C LEU A 48 -13.91 -6.84 12.78
N LEU A 49 -14.67 -6.12 13.61
CA LEU A 49 -15.40 -4.92 13.18
C LEU A 49 -14.42 -3.85 12.67
N TRP A 50 -13.40 -3.53 13.45
CA TRP A 50 -12.44 -2.50 13.07
C TRP A 50 -11.55 -2.93 11.91
N ALA A 51 -11.22 -4.22 11.80
CA ALA A 51 -10.55 -4.79 10.64
C ALA A 51 -11.40 -4.62 9.38
N LEU A 52 -12.69 -4.93 9.44
CA LEU A 52 -13.61 -4.79 8.31
C LEU A 52 -13.75 -3.33 7.86
N VAL A 53 -13.94 -2.41 8.81
CA VAL A 53 -14.05 -0.96 8.52
C VAL A 53 -12.74 -0.45 7.90
N SER A 54 -11.61 -0.65 8.58
CA SER A 54 -10.33 -0.12 8.12
C SER A 54 -9.89 -0.74 6.79
N ALA A 55 -9.97 -2.07 6.61
CA ALA A 55 -9.64 -2.72 5.35
C ALA A 55 -10.60 -2.32 4.22
N GLY A 56 -11.89 -2.18 4.51
CA GLY A 56 -12.91 -1.73 3.56
C GLY A 56 -12.63 -0.33 3.02
N PHE A 57 -12.41 0.63 3.90
CA PHE A 57 -12.19 2.03 3.50
C PHE A 57 -10.78 2.30 2.97
N CYS A 58 -9.75 1.63 3.50
CA CYS A 58 -8.37 1.89 3.11
C CYS A 58 -7.88 1.06 1.92
N SER A 59 -8.53 -0.07 1.63
CA SER A 59 -8.14 -0.97 0.54
C SER A 59 -9.32 -1.34 -0.36
N GLY A 60 -10.42 -1.83 0.21
CA GLY A 60 -11.57 -2.35 -0.55
C GLY A 60 -12.18 -1.34 -1.52
N ILE A 61 -12.62 -0.18 -1.03
CA ILE A 61 -13.24 0.87 -1.85
C ILE A 61 -12.26 1.42 -2.92
N PRO A 62 -11.00 1.78 -2.58
CA PRO A 62 -10.02 2.21 -3.59
C PRO A 62 -9.79 1.18 -4.70
N ILE A 63 -9.58 -0.10 -4.37
CA ILE A 63 -9.40 -1.16 -5.37
C ILE A 63 -10.65 -1.30 -6.22
N TRP A 64 -11.82 -1.36 -5.58
CA TRP A 64 -13.09 -1.53 -6.27
C TRP A 64 -13.30 -0.43 -7.31
N PHE A 65 -12.99 0.82 -6.94
CA PHE A 65 -13.08 1.96 -7.85
C PHE A 65 -12.11 1.81 -9.04
N LEU A 66 -10.86 1.46 -8.76
CA LEU A 66 -9.83 1.24 -9.78
C LEU A 66 -10.23 0.12 -10.75
N ALA A 67 -10.70 -1.02 -10.23
CA ALA A 67 -11.14 -2.18 -10.99
C ALA A 67 -12.37 -1.88 -11.84
N ARG A 68 -13.34 -1.10 -11.32
CA ARG A 68 -14.49 -0.64 -12.11
C ARG A 68 -14.08 0.26 -13.27
N GLY A 69 -13.16 1.20 -13.02
CA GLY A 69 -12.63 2.08 -14.07
C GLY A 69 -11.91 1.30 -15.17
N ALA A 70 -11.09 0.31 -14.78
CA ALA A 70 -10.36 -0.55 -15.73
C ALA A 70 -11.32 -1.38 -16.60
N ARG A 71 -12.36 -1.99 -16.00
CA ARG A 71 -13.38 -2.75 -16.76
C ARG A 71 -14.20 -1.88 -17.70
N ALA A 72 -14.37 -0.60 -17.39
CA ALA A 72 -15.06 0.36 -18.22
C ALA A 72 -14.17 0.94 -19.34
N GLY A 73 -12.94 0.43 -19.53
CA GLY A 73 -12.01 0.91 -20.55
C GLY A 73 -11.49 2.32 -20.30
N ARG A 74 -11.63 2.85 -19.08
CA ARG A 74 -11.20 4.22 -18.75
C ARG A 74 -9.68 4.38 -18.63
N TRP A 75 -8.95 3.27 -18.59
CA TRP A 75 -7.50 3.25 -18.46
C TRP A 75 -6.93 2.41 -19.61
N ASP A 76 -6.06 2.99 -20.43
CA ASP A 76 -5.58 2.41 -21.69
C ASP A 76 -4.74 1.13 -21.50
N THR A 77 -4.33 0.86 -20.25
CA THR A 77 -3.84 -0.45 -19.79
C THR A 77 -4.25 -0.64 -18.33
N HIS A 78 -4.28 -1.89 -17.85
CA HIS A 78 -4.48 -2.23 -16.42
C HIS A 78 -3.50 -1.50 -15.46
N HIS A 79 -2.50 -0.80 -16.00
CA HIS A 79 -1.67 0.17 -15.31
C HIS A 79 -2.07 1.59 -15.71
N VAL A 80 -2.50 2.38 -14.73
CA VAL A 80 -2.65 3.83 -14.87
C VAL A 80 -1.24 4.43 -15.07
N ARG A 81 -0.73 4.48 -16.30
CA ARG A 81 0.66 4.87 -16.59
C ARG A 81 0.84 6.38 -16.56
N ASP A 82 -0.17 7.12 -16.99
CA ASP A 82 -0.11 8.58 -17.07
C ASP A 82 -0.49 9.25 -15.76
N ARG A 83 0.23 10.33 -15.45
CA ARG A 83 0.11 11.03 -14.15
C ARG A 83 -1.27 11.62 -13.95
N GLU A 84 -1.90 12.09 -15.02
CA GLU A 84 -3.23 12.69 -15.02
C GLU A 84 -4.30 11.66 -14.65
N ASP A 85 -4.19 10.45 -15.20
CA ASP A 85 -5.09 9.35 -14.90
C ASP A 85 -4.96 8.84 -13.45
N ARG A 86 -3.84 9.11 -12.78
CA ARG A 86 -3.60 8.70 -11.37
C ARG A 86 -4.29 9.60 -10.36
N ILE A 87 -4.54 10.87 -10.69
CA ILE A 87 -5.06 11.85 -9.73
C ILE A 87 -6.47 11.49 -9.26
N LEU A 88 -7.35 11.07 -10.17
CA LEU A 88 -8.72 10.72 -9.82
C LEU A 88 -8.78 9.51 -8.87
N PRO A 89 -8.17 8.34 -9.17
CA PRO A 89 -8.12 7.21 -8.25
C PRO A 89 -7.50 7.57 -6.89
N LEU A 90 -6.42 8.35 -6.87
CA LEU A 90 -5.77 8.78 -5.63
C LEU A 90 -6.67 9.70 -4.79
N THR A 91 -7.38 10.62 -5.42
CA THR A 91 -8.31 11.53 -4.73
C THR A 91 -9.48 10.76 -4.13
N VAL A 92 -10.03 9.79 -4.86
CA VAL A 92 -11.06 8.88 -4.34
C VAL A 92 -10.53 8.07 -3.16
N ALA A 93 -9.29 7.59 -3.24
CA ALA A 93 -8.65 6.88 -2.13
C ALA A 93 -8.48 7.78 -0.89
N VAL A 94 -8.05 9.04 -1.06
CA VAL A 94 -7.96 10.02 0.04
C VAL A 94 -9.32 10.23 0.70
N GLY A 95 -10.38 10.45 -0.09
CA GLY A 95 -11.74 10.63 0.44
C GLY A 95 -12.25 9.39 1.19
N SER A 96 -11.97 8.19 0.64
CA SER A 96 -12.33 6.92 1.28
C SER A 96 -11.61 6.71 2.61
N VAL A 97 -10.28 6.93 2.64
CA VAL A 97 -9.47 6.80 3.86
C VAL A 97 -9.89 7.84 4.90
N LEU A 98 -10.16 9.08 4.49
CA LEU A 98 -10.64 10.12 5.39
C LEU A 98 -11.98 9.74 6.04
N LEU A 99 -12.94 9.23 5.26
CA LEU A 99 -14.22 8.76 5.80
C LEU A 99 -14.02 7.58 6.75
N GLY A 100 -13.16 6.62 6.40
CA GLY A 100 -12.78 5.53 7.29
C GLY A 100 -12.18 6.03 8.61
N LEU A 101 -11.28 7.02 8.55
CA LEU A 101 -10.68 7.63 9.74
C LEU A 101 -11.72 8.29 10.64
N VAL A 102 -12.65 9.05 10.07
CA VAL A 102 -13.75 9.68 10.81
C VAL A 102 -14.56 8.61 11.55
N ILE A 103 -14.93 7.51 10.87
CA ILE A 103 -15.66 6.40 11.49
C ILE A 103 -14.86 5.77 12.64
N LEU A 104 -13.55 5.56 12.46
CA LEU A 104 -12.70 4.98 13.50
C LEU A 104 -12.60 5.89 14.73
N VAL A 105 -12.41 7.20 14.54
CA VAL A 105 -12.28 8.18 15.62
C VAL A 105 -13.58 8.28 16.42
N PHE A 106 -14.71 8.52 15.75
CA PHE A 106 -16.00 8.67 16.44
C PHE A 106 -16.59 7.35 16.93
N GLY A 107 -16.18 6.23 16.34
CA GLY A 107 -16.57 4.90 16.74
C GLY A 107 -15.79 4.34 17.93
N GLY A 108 -14.73 5.02 18.38
CA GLY A 108 -13.91 4.57 19.50
C GLY A 108 -12.98 3.41 19.16
N ALA A 109 -12.46 3.39 17.92
CA ALA A 109 -11.47 2.40 17.52
C ALA A 109 -10.16 2.53 18.35
N PRO A 110 -9.37 1.46 18.48
CA PRO A 110 -8.11 1.51 19.20
C PRO A 110 -7.16 2.59 18.67
N GLY A 111 -6.46 3.28 19.58
CA GLY A 111 -5.54 4.38 19.23
C GLY A 111 -4.50 3.96 18.18
N ALA A 112 -3.88 2.79 18.34
CA ALA A 112 -2.91 2.26 17.39
C ALA A 112 -3.48 2.12 15.95
N LEU A 113 -4.76 1.78 15.79
CA LEU A 113 -5.41 1.71 14.48
C LEU A 113 -5.73 3.10 13.92
N VAL A 114 -6.17 4.03 14.77
CA VAL A 114 -6.39 5.44 14.40
C VAL A 114 -5.08 6.07 13.93
N SER A 115 -3.97 5.83 14.63
CA SER A 115 -2.64 6.32 14.28
C SER A 115 -2.16 5.75 12.95
N LEU A 116 -2.44 4.47 12.68
CA LEU A 116 -2.13 3.82 11.40
C LEU A 116 -2.89 4.50 10.25
N VAL A 117 -4.21 4.64 10.38
CA VAL A 117 -5.04 5.20 9.30
C VAL A 117 -4.77 6.69 9.09
N THR A 118 -4.48 7.43 10.16
CA THR A 118 -4.02 8.83 10.08
C THR A 118 -2.71 8.91 9.31
N THR A 119 -1.74 8.07 9.65
CA THR A 119 -0.45 7.98 8.95
C THR A 119 -0.65 7.68 7.47
N MET A 120 -1.52 6.71 7.14
CA MET A 120 -1.83 6.35 5.76
C MET A 120 -2.46 7.51 5.00
N LEU A 121 -3.38 8.27 5.61
CA LEU A 121 -3.99 9.44 5.00
C LEU A 121 -2.95 10.51 4.67
N VAL A 122 -2.04 10.80 5.60
CA VAL A 122 -0.96 11.78 5.41
C VAL A 122 -0.02 11.31 4.31
N CYS A 123 0.44 10.06 4.35
CA CYS A 123 1.31 9.47 3.33
C CYS A 123 0.65 9.46 1.95
N LEU A 124 -0.62 9.08 1.84
CA LEU A 124 -1.36 9.06 0.58
C LEU A 124 -1.53 10.47 0.01
N THR A 125 -1.84 11.44 0.87
CA THR A 125 -1.97 12.85 0.46
C THR A 125 -0.61 13.39 -0.02
N ALA A 126 0.45 13.15 0.74
CA ALA A 126 1.81 13.53 0.35
C ALA A 126 2.23 12.87 -0.98
N ALA A 127 2.01 11.57 -1.13
CA ALA A 127 2.28 10.85 -2.37
C ALA A 127 1.48 11.40 -3.55
N THR A 128 0.21 11.76 -3.34
CA THR A 128 -0.64 12.37 -4.37
C THR A 128 -0.09 13.72 -4.81
N VAL A 129 0.36 14.55 -3.88
CA VAL A 129 0.99 15.85 -4.18
C VAL A 129 2.31 15.65 -4.91
N VAL A 130 3.20 14.79 -4.41
CA VAL A 130 4.51 14.53 -5.02
C VAL A 130 4.36 13.93 -6.42
N THR A 131 3.39 13.03 -6.63
CA THR A 131 3.15 12.36 -7.93
C THR A 131 2.80 13.35 -9.05
N LYS A 132 2.30 14.55 -8.73
CA LYS A 132 2.11 15.63 -9.72
C LYS A 132 3.44 16.05 -10.36
N TRP A 133 4.53 16.03 -9.61
CA TRP A 133 5.84 16.56 -10.01
C TRP A 133 6.84 15.45 -10.33
N TRP A 134 6.87 14.38 -9.53
CA TRP A 134 7.82 13.28 -9.63
C TRP A 134 7.17 11.91 -9.42
N LYS A 135 7.44 10.98 -10.34
CA LYS A 135 6.87 9.61 -10.32
C LYS A 135 7.56 8.76 -9.24
N ILE A 136 7.06 8.80 -8.02
CA ILE A 136 7.51 7.94 -6.92
C ILE A 136 6.87 6.54 -6.98
N SER A 137 7.58 5.51 -6.50
CA SER A 137 7.04 4.14 -6.44
C SER A 137 6.18 3.95 -5.19
N MET A 138 4.85 3.98 -5.35
CA MET A 138 3.91 3.71 -4.24
C MET A 138 4.03 2.27 -3.70
N HIS A 139 4.42 1.30 -4.53
CA HIS A 139 4.64 -0.08 -4.08
C HIS A 139 5.78 -0.14 -3.06
N ALA A 140 6.92 0.49 -3.39
CA ALA A 140 8.07 0.53 -2.49
C ALA A 140 7.76 1.35 -1.22
N ALA A 141 7.05 2.48 -1.34
CA ALA A 141 6.67 3.30 -0.21
C ALA A 141 5.75 2.57 0.76
N ILE A 142 4.71 1.90 0.26
CA ILE A 142 3.75 1.18 1.10
C ILE A 142 4.42 -0.05 1.71
N ALA A 143 5.22 -0.82 0.96
CA ALA A 143 5.98 -1.93 1.53
C ALA A 143 6.90 -1.50 2.67
N ALA A 144 7.68 -0.43 2.48
CA ALA A 144 8.60 0.06 3.48
C ALA A 144 7.89 0.63 4.72
N GLY A 145 6.79 1.37 4.51
CA GLY A 145 5.95 1.88 5.59
C GLY A 145 5.28 0.77 6.38
N THR A 146 4.74 -0.25 5.70
CA THR A 146 4.17 -1.45 6.34
C THR A 146 5.21 -2.16 7.20
N VAL A 147 6.42 -2.42 6.68
CA VAL A 147 7.49 -3.06 7.48
C VAL A 147 7.84 -2.24 8.72
N ALA A 148 8.01 -0.93 8.58
CA ALA A 148 8.34 -0.05 9.70
C ALA A 148 7.24 -0.03 10.77
N ILE A 149 5.98 0.13 10.37
CA ILE A 149 4.83 0.16 11.27
C ILE A 149 4.64 -1.19 11.97
N THR A 150 4.75 -2.30 11.23
CA THR A 150 4.68 -3.64 11.79
C THR A 150 5.82 -3.89 12.78
N ALA A 151 7.03 -3.41 12.50
CA ALA A 151 8.16 -3.53 13.44
C ALA A 151 7.97 -2.70 14.72
N LEU A 152 7.39 -1.50 14.62
CA LEU A 152 7.05 -0.68 15.77
C LEU A 152 5.95 -1.31 16.63
N THR A 153 5.00 -2.00 16.01
CA THR A 153 3.82 -2.57 16.70
C THR A 153 4.09 -3.96 17.27
N PHE A 154 4.75 -4.82 16.51
CA PHE A 154 4.90 -6.26 16.79
C PHE A 154 6.33 -6.68 17.12
N GLY A 155 7.28 -5.74 17.12
CA GLY A 155 8.65 -5.95 17.55
C GLY A 155 9.69 -6.00 16.43
N LEU A 156 10.96 -5.87 16.84
CA LEU A 156 12.10 -5.59 15.96
C LEU A 156 12.37 -6.68 14.91
N TRP A 157 11.96 -7.92 15.14
CA TRP A 157 12.13 -9.03 14.19
C TRP A 157 11.50 -8.76 12.82
N TRP A 158 10.47 -7.93 12.76
CA TRP A 158 9.82 -7.55 11.50
C TRP A 158 10.71 -6.73 10.56
N TRP A 159 11.81 -6.15 11.03
CA TRP A 159 12.79 -5.51 10.13
C TRP A 159 13.42 -6.50 9.14
N LEU A 160 13.40 -7.81 9.41
CA LEU A 160 13.81 -8.84 8.45
C LEU A 160 12.96 -8.81 7.17
N ALA A 161 11.71 -8.31 7.25
CA ALA A 161 10.83 -8.12 6.10
C ALA A 161 11.28 -6.96 5.18
N THR A 162 12.33 -6.21 5.53
CA THR A 162 12.97 -5.24 4.60
C THR A 162 13.46 -5.93 3.32
N SER A 163 13.79 -7.23 3.39
CA SER A 163 14.07 -8.06 2.21
C SER A 163 12.91 -8.07 1.20
N VAL A 164 11.66 -8.03 1.67
CA VAL A 164 10.45 -7.92 0.84
C VAL A 164 10.38 -6.56 0.17
N VAL A 165 10.77 -5.47 0.85
CA VAL A 165 10.83 -4.13 0.25
C VAL A 165 11.80 -4.11 -0.94
N THR A 166 12.97 -4.73 -0.78
CA THR A 166 13.95 -4.89 -1.87
C THR A 166 13.37 -5.72 -3.01
N LEU A 167 12.68 -6.83 -2.71
CA LEU A 167 12.03 -7.68 -3.71
C LEU A 167 10.93 -6.93 -4.49
N VAL A 168 10.12 -6.13 -3.81
CA VAL A 168 9.11 -5.25 -4.42
C VAL A 168 9.77 -4.21 -5.31
N GLY A 169 10.83 -3.55 -4.83
CA GLY A 169 11.60 -2.58 -5.61
C GLY A 169 12.17 -3.20 -6.88
N TRP A 170 12.80 -4.37 -6.77
CA TRP A 170 13.30 -5.16 -7.90
C TRP A 170 12.20 -5.47 -8.91
N SER A 171 11.05 -5.96 -8.44
CA SER A 171 9.89 -6.24 -9.30
C SER A 171 9.48 -5.03 -10.14
N ARG A 172 9.38 -3.84 -9.53
CA ARG A 172 8.97 -2.61 -10.23
C ARG A 172 10.00 -2.14 -11.26
N VAL A 173 11.29 -2.40 -11.02
CA VAL A 173 12.36 -2.09 -11.97
C VAL A 173 12.35 -3.07 -13.14
N VAL A 174 12.23 -4.38 -12.87
CA VAL A 174 12.20 -5.43 -13.90
C VAL A 174 10.97 -5.33 -14.81
N THR A 175 9.79 -4.96 -14.27
CA THR A 175 8.60 -4.73 -15.09
C THR A 175 8.64 -3.42 -15.89
N GLY A 176 9.67 -2.60 -15.70
CA GLY A 176 9.82 -1.31 -16.37
C GLY A 176 8.89 -0.20 -15.84
N ASP A 177 8.24 -0.44 -14.69
CA ASP A 177 7.30 0.53 -14.11
C ASP A 177 8.03 1.72 -13.47
N HIS A 178 9.21 1.49 -12.90
CA HIS A 178 9.99 2.47 -12.14
C HIS A 178 11.51 2.30 -12.31
N THR A 179 12.27 3.37 -12.08
CA THR A 179 13.74 3.30 -11.96
C THR A 179 14.15 2.93 -10.53
N PRO A 180 15.39 2.45 -10.30
CA PRO A 180 15.90 2.18 -8.94
C PRO A 180 15.80 3.41 -8.02
N ALA A 181 16.11 4.61 -8.54
CA ALA A 181 15.99 5.85 -7.77
C ALA A 181 14.54 6.15 -7.33
N GLN A 182 13.55 5.86 -8.17
CA GLN A 182 12.13 6.02 -7.81
C GLN A 182 11.66 4.98 -6.78
N ALA A 183 12.21 3.76 -6.84
CA ALA A 183 11.95 2.73 -5.85
C ALA A 183 12.57 3.07 -4.49
N ILE A 184 13.84 3.49 -4.48
CA ILE A 184 14.56 3.92 -3.27
C ILE A 184 13.87 5.15 -2.66
N GLY A 185 13.57 6.18 -3.45
CA GLY A 185 12.84 7.35 -2.98
C GLY A 185 11.49 7.00 -2.37
N GLY A 186 10.78 6.04 -2.99
CA GLY A 186 9.56 5.46 -2.43
C GLY A 186 9.80 4.83 -1.06
N ALA A 187 10.75 3.91 -0.95
CA ALA A 187 11.05 3.21 0.30
C ALA A 187 11.46 4.18 1.42
N VAL A 188 12.34 5.15 1.14
CA VAL A 188 12.75 6.17 2.11
C VAL A 188 11.57 6.99 2.59
N LEU A 189 10.72 7.47 1.67
CA LEU A 189 9.51 8.21 2.04
C LEU A 189 8.59 7.34 2.90
N GLY A 190 8.38 6.08 2.53
CA GLY A 190 7.54 5.13 3.26
C GLY A 190 8.03 4.88 4.69
N THR A 191 9.32 4.61 4.88
CA THR A 191 9.89 4.40 6.21
C THR A 191 9.91 5.68 7.04
N ALA A 192 10.39 6.80 6.47
CA ALA A 192 10.54 8.04 7.21
C ALA A 192 9.18 8.69 7.55
N LEU A 193 8.32 8.86 6.55
CA LEU A 193 7.01 9.48 6.76
C LEU A 193 6.03 8.49 7.39
N GLY A 194 5.96 7.26 6.88
CA GLY A 194 5.04 6.24 7.41
C GLY A 194 5.46 5.77 8.80
N GLY A 195 6.64 5.18 8.92
CA GLY A 195 7.15 4.70 10.21
C GLY A 195 7.34 5.82 11.23
N GLY A 196 7.94 6.95 10.81
CA GLY A 196 8.20 8.09 11.71
C GLY A 196 6.94 8.75 12.22
N LEU A 197 5.95 9.05 11.36
CA LEU A 197 4.69 9.64 11.81
C LEU A 197 3.90 8.67 12.69
N TYR A 198 3.86 7.38 12.34
CA TYR A 198 3.21 6.38 13.16
C TYR A 198 3.82 6.31 14.56
N ALA A 199 5.16 6.33 14.67
CA ALA A 199 5.86 6.35 15.95
C ALA A 199 5.54 7.59 16.80
N VAL A 200 5.29 8.74 16.17
CA VAL A 200 4.90 9.99 16.86
C VAL A 200 3.44 9.95 17.35
N LEU A 201 2.58 9.21 16.65
CA LEU A 201 1.14 9.11 16.96
C LEU A 201 0.77 7.90 17.84
N LEU A 202 1.73 7.00 18.11
CA LEU A 202 1.57 5.81 18.94
C LEU A 202 1.38 6.17 20.41
#